data_AF-A0AAJ7S9Y1-F1
#
_entry.id   AF-A0AAJ7S9Y1-F1
#
_cell.length_a   1.000
_cell.length_b   1.000
_cell.length_c   1.000
_cell.angle_alpha   90.00
_cell.angle_beta   90.00
_cell.angle_gamma   90.00
#
_symmetry.space_group_name_H-M   'P 1'
#
loop_
_entity.id
_entity.type
_entity.pdbx_description
1 polymer ?
#
loop_
_entity_poly.entity_id
_entity_poly.type
_entity_poly.pdbx_seq_one_letter_code
_entity_poly.pdbx_strand_id
1 'polypeptide(L)'
;MNKEIPNGVTGLKNLTIYVPAMVRSGDTVTLSCHYDLEGLSLYTIQWFLEATEFYRYLPEREPPYSTFNVDGIHVNVSKSNAFDVTLVNVSRKLTGMYKCEVSAGSPTYHTLIERSSMEVVDAPKTGPMIEIAKEWISVGELLRVNCTTGNSKPASVITWKLNGHLVSRILCSMFPYL
;
A
#
# COMPACT_ATOMS: atom_id res chain seq x y z
N MET A 1 -33.43 -38.31 26.35
CA MET A 1 -33.40 -36.91 25.87
C MET A 1 -32.23 -36.82 24.92
N ASN A 2 -32.51 -36.92 23.62
CA ASN A 2 -31.48 -36.98 22.58
C ASN A 2 -30.91 -35.58 22.42
N LYS A 3 -29.64 -35.39 22.80
CA LYS A 3 -28.94 -34.13 22.59
C LYS A 3 -28.54 -34.11 21.11
N GLU A 4 -29.27 -33.35 20.31
CA GLU A 4 -28.87 -33.05 18.94
C GLU A 4 -27.44 -32.52 18.95
N ILE A 5 -26.60 -33.12 18.12
CA ILE A 5 -25.26 -32.61 17.81
C ILE A 5 -25.51 -31.38 16.92
N PRO A 6 -25.12 -30.14 17.31
CA PRO A 6 -25.25 -29.00 16.43
C PRO A 6 -24.32 -29.24 15.23
N ASN A 7 -24.91 -29.45 14.07
CA ASN A 7 -24.19 -29.49 12.80
C ASN A 7 -23.63 -28.10 12.51
N GLY A 8 -22.30 -27.99 12.52
CA GLY A 8 -21.55 -26.79 12.10
C GLY A 8 -20.95 -26.03 13.28
N VAL A 9 -19.63 -26.01 13.35
CA VAL A 9 -18.92 -25.03 14.20
C VAL A 9 -19.06 -23.67 13.50
N THR A 10 -20.01 -22.85 13.93
CA THR A 10 -20.08 -21.43 13.54
C THR A 10 -18.90 -20.69 14.16
N GLY A 11 -18.18 -19.88 13.38
CA GLY A 11 -17.03 -19.13 13.89
C GLY A 11 -16.37 -18.21 12.87
N LEU A 12 -15.24 -17.63 13.29
CA LEU A 12 -14.48 -16.68 12.48
C LEU A 12 -14.13 -17.26 11.11
N LYS A 13 -14.59 -16.59 10.04
CA LYS A 13 -14.39 -16.99 8.64
C LYS A 13 -14.33 -15.78 7.71
N ASN A 14 -14.06 -16.06 6.43
CA ASN A 14 -14.07 -15.08 5.33
C ASN A 14 -13.20 -13.84 5.60
N LEU A 15 -12.06 -14.05 6.27
CA LEU A 15 -11.09 -12.97 6.45
C LEU A 15 -10.55 -12.56 5.09
N THR A 16 -10.68 -11.28 4.76
CA THR A 16 -10.11 -10.65 3.57
C THR A 16 -9.58 -9.29 3.93
N ILE A 17 -8.53 -8.86 3.24
CA ILE A 17 -7.97 -7.53 3.46
C ILE A 17 -7.86 -6.75 2.16
N TYR A 18 -7.96 -5.43 2.28
CA TYR A 18 -7.64 -4.49 1.22
C TYR A 18 -6.44 -3.66 1.64
N VAL A 19 -5.37 -3.79 0.85
CA VAL A 19 -4.15 -3.01 0.96
C VAL A 19 -3.84 -2.53 -0.46
N PRO A 20 -3.81 -1.22 -0.73
CA PRO A 20 -3.52 -0.73 -2.07
C PRO A 20 -2.17 -1.20 -2.55
N ALA A 21 -2.13 -1.78 -3.75
CA ALA A 21 -0.90 -2.33 -4.31
C ALA A 21 0.17 -1.24 -4.54
N MET A 22 -0.25 -0.02 -4.87
CA MET A 22 0.65 1.11 -5.13
C MET A 22 0.08 2.41 -4.57
N VAL A 23 0.90 3.17 -3.83
CA VAL A 23 0.52 4.44 -3.20
C VAL A 23 1.61 5.47 -3.41
N ARG A 24 1.26 6.76 -3.58
CA ARG A 24 2.29 7.79 -3.70
C ARG A 24 2.78 8.23 -2.33
N SER A 25 4.08 8.49 -2.23
CA SER A 25 4.67 9.08 -1.04
C SER A 25 4.02 10.43 -0.71
N GLY A 26 3.68 10.62 0.56
CA GLY A 26 2.91 11.75 1.09
C GLY A 26 1.40 11.52 1.16
N ASP A 27 0.87 10.48 0.51
CA ASP A 27 -0.57 10.21 0.52
C ASP A 27 -1.07 9.71 1.88
N THR A 28 -2.40 9.71 2.03
CA THR A 28 -3.12 9.01 3.10
C THR A 28 -3.73 7.74 2.53
N VAL A 29 -3.55 6.62 3.23
CA VAL A 29 -4.07 5.31 2.83
C VAL A 29 -4.91 4.69 3.94
N THR A 30 -6.01 4.04 3.58
CA THR A 30 -6.81 3.23 4.50
C THR A 30 -6.64 1.76 4.14
N LEU A 31 -6.26 0.98 5.14
CA LEU A 31 -6.16 -0.47 5.07
C LEU A 31 -7.44 -1.05 5.67
N SER A 32 -8.09 -1.99 4.98
CA SER A 32 -9.35 -2.58 5.45
C SER A 32 -9.20 -4.07 5.70
N CYS A 33 -9.84 -4.55 6.76
CA CYS A 33 -9.84 -5.94 7.20
C CYS A 33 -11.28 -6.37 7.46
N HIS A 34 -11.82 -7.19 6.56
CA HIS A 34 -13.19 -7.69 6.62
C HIS A 34 -13.19 -9.14 7.08
N TYR A 35 -14.07 -9.47 8.02
CA TYR A 35 -14.20 -10.80 8.60
C TYR A 35 -15.64 -11.04 9.05
N ASP A 36 -16.03 -12.30 9.13
CA ASP A 36 -17.33 -12.74 9.63
C ASP A 36 -17.11 -13.55 10.91
N LEU A 37 -17.67 -13.11 12.03
CA LEU A 37 -17.56 -13.79 13.33
C LEU A 37 -18.65 -14.85 13.54
N GLU A 38 -19.67 -14.91 12.68
CA GLU A 38 -20.82 -15.83 12.80
C GLU A 38 -21.46 -15.88 14.21
N GLY A 39 -21.54 -14.72 14.87
CA GLY A 39 -22.12 -14.58 16.21
C GLY A 39 -21.15 -14.73 17.38
N LEU A 40 -19.86 -15.00 17.14
CA LEU A 40 -18.83 -14.89 18.17
C LEU A 40 -18.50 -13.42 18.48
N SER A 41 -17.95 -13.17 19.68
CA SER A 41 -17.35 -11.88 20.00
C SER A 41 -15.98 -11.73 19.35
N LEU A 42 -15.57 -10.48 19.11
CA LEU A 42 -14.21 -10.16 18.70
C LEU A 42 -13.30 -10.15 19.93
N TYR A 43 -12.17 -10.83 19.88
CA TYR A 43 -11.13 -10.70 20.91
C TYR A 43 -10.16 -9.57 20.56
N THR A 44 -9.53 -9.62 19.37
CA THR A 44 -8.59 -8.57 18.93
C THR A 44 -8.46 -8.51 17.42
N ILE A 45 -8.12 -7.32 16.92
CA ILE A 45 -7.58 -7.10 15.56
C ILE A 45 -6.18 -6.54 15.71
N GLN A 46 -5.24 -7.06 14.92
CA GLN A 46 -3.85 -6.59 14.92
C GLN A 46 -3.37 -6.39 13.49
N TRP A 47 -2.77 -5.23 13.24
CA TRP A 47 -2.13 -4.90 11.97
C TRP A 47 -0.61 -4.83 12.14
N PHE A 48 0.09 -5.45 11.18
CA PHE A 48 1.54 -5.51 11.12
C PHE A 48 2.04 -5.04 9.77
N LEU A 49 3.20 -4.37 9.79
CA LEU A 49 4.07 -4.20 8.64
C LEU A 49 5.24 -5.15 8.83
N GLU A 50 5.41 -6.07 7.88
CA GLU A 50 6.31 -7.22 7.99
C GLU A 50 5.99 -8.03 9.26
N ALA A 51 6.91 -8.03 10.23
CA ALA A 51 6.76 -8.72 11.51
C ALA A 51 6.41 -7.78 12.67
N THR A 52 6.35 -6.47 12.44
CA THR A 52 6.19 -5.48 13.50
C THR A 52 4.76 -4.96 13.54
N GLU A 53 4.12 -5.13 14.69
CA GLU A 53 2.78 -4.61 14.95
C GLU A 53 2.81 -3.08 15.02
N PHE A 54 1.83 -2.42 14.40
CA PHE A 54 1.69 -0.97 14.46
C PHE A 54 0.33 -0.51 14.97
N TYR A 55 -0.69 -1.37 14.91
CA TYR A 55 -2.04 -1.05 15.40
C TYR A 55 -2.71 -2.30 15.98
N ARG A 56 -3.41 -2.10 17.11
CA ARG A 56 -4.26 -3.11 17.74
C ARG A 56 -5.60 -2.51 18.10
N TYR A 57 -6.67 -3.28 17.91
CA TYR A 57 -8.01 -2.99 18.43
C TYR A 57 -8.45 -4.09 19.41
N LEU A 58 -8.83 -3.70 20.62
CA LEU A 58 -9.31 -4.54 21.71
C LEU A 58 -10.65 -3.97 22.23
N PRO A 59 -11.81 -4.57 21.91
CA PRO A 59 -13.12 -4.02 22.27
C PRO A 59 -13.32 -3.77 23.77
N GLU A 60 -12.68 -4.58 24.61
CA GLU A 60 -12.83 -4.53 26.07
C GLU A 60 -11.95 -3.49 26.77
N ARG A 61 -11.08 -2.78 26.04
CA ARG A 61 -10.21 -1.73 26.60
C ARG A 61 -10.77 -0.33 26.39
N GLU A 62 -10.34 0.58 27.27
CA GLU A 62 -10.56 2.02 27.14
C GLU A 62 -9.20 2.75 27.14
N PRO A 63 -8.76 3.37 26.03
CA PRO A 63 -9.41 3.34 24.71
C PRO A 63 -9.34 1.96 24.04
N PRO A 64 -10.23 1.64 23.08
CA PRO A 64 -10.31 0.32 22.47
C PRO A 64 -9.19 0.04 21.45
N TYR A 65 -8.15 0.88 21.41
CA TYR A 65 -7.05 0.75 20.47
C TYR A 65 -5.68 0.99 21.13
N SER A 66 -4.64 0.50 20.47
CA SER A 66 -3.25 0.80 20.80
C SER A 66 -2.47 1.00 19.50
N THR A 67 -1.56 1.97 19.49
CA THR A 67 -0.63 2.18 18.38
C THR A 67 0.78 1.88 18.89
N PHE A 68 1.62 1.34 18.01
CA PHE A 68 2.99 0.99 18.34
C PHE A 68 3.94 1.73 17.42
N ASN A 69 5.11 2.08 17.93
CA ASN A 69 6.09 2.84 17.18
C ASN A 69 6.76 1.94 16.14
N VAL A 70 6.47 2.20 14.87
CA VAL A 70 7.14 1.63 13.71
C VAL A 70 7.62 2.79 12.86
N ASP A 71 8.89 2.75 12.44
CA ASP A 71 9.55 3.87 11.75
C ASP A 71 8.74 4.31 10.51
N GLY A 72 8.30 5.57 10.51
CA GLY A 72 7.50 6.19 9.45
C GLY A 72 6.00 5.89 9.48
N ILE A 73 5.51 4.98 10.34
CA ILE A 73 4.06 4.73 10.46
C ILE A 73 3.41 5.81 11.33
N HIS A 74 2.42 6.48 10.76
CA HIS A 74 1.58 7.45 11.45
C HIS A 74 0.11 7.05 11.31
N VAL A 75 -0.47 6.47 12.36
CA VAL A 75 -1.88 6.04 12.37
C VAL A 75 -2.79 7.23 12.72
N ASN A 76 -3.78 7.50 11.86
CA ASN A 76 -4.88 8.39 12.17
C ASN A 76 -5.95 7.66 12.96
N VAL A 77 -5.85 7.70 14.29
CA VAL A 77 -6.77 7.03 15.21
C VAL A 77 -8.23 7.48 15.08
N SER A 78 -8.47 8.74 14.70
CA SER A 78 -9.84 9.25 14.48
C SER A 78 -10.54 8.65 13.26
N LYS A 79 -9.76 8.06 12.35
CA LYS A 79 -10.22 7.35 11.14
C LYS A 79 -9.80 5.88 11.16
N SER A 80 -9.63 5.30 12.35
CA SER A 80 -9.26 3.90 12.51
C SER A 80 -10.14 3.19 13.54
N ASN A 81 -10.47 1.93 13.29
CA ASN A 81 -11.36 1.11 14.11
C ASN A 81 -11.04 -0.40 13.90
N ALA A 82 -11.99 -1.28 14.25
CA ALA A 82 -11.86 -2.72 14.14
C ALA A 82 -11.80 -3.27 12.69
N PHE A 83 -12.11 -2.45 11.69
CA PHE A 83 -12.15 -2.84 10.27
C PHE A 83 -11.13 -2.04 9.46
N ASP A 84 -11.05 -0.73 9.70
CA ASP A 84 -10.23 0.18 8.91
C ASP A 84 -9.10 0.78 9.73
N VAL A 85 -7.89 0.86 9.16
CA VAL A 85 -6.74 1.56 9.75
C VAL A 85 -6.17 2.53 8.74
N THR A 86 -6.19 3.82 9.10
CA THR A 86 -5.75 4.90 8.21
C THR A 86 -4.33 5.34 8.55
N LEU A 87 -3.41 5.23 7.60
CA LEU A 87 -2.04 5.75 7.69
C LEU A 87 -1.94 7.08 6.93
N VAL A 88 -1.29 8.08 7.53
CA VAL A 88 -1.11 9.42 6.93
C VAL A 88 0.36 9.66 6.58
N ASN A 89 0.58 10.48 5.55
CA ASN A 89 1.91 10.89 5.09
C ASN A 89 2.82 9.67 4.85
N VAL A 90 2.33 8.71 4.06
CA VAL A 90 3.07 7.46 3.82
C VAL A 90 4.41 7.75 3.14
N SER A 91 5.44 6.99 3.49
CA SER A 91 6.76 7.14 2.87
C SER A 91 7.23 5.80 2.28
N ARG A 92 8.30 5.84 1.50
CA ARG A 92 8.94 4.64 0.91
C ARG A 92 9.29 3.56 1.93
N LYS A 93 9.48 3.91 3.20
CA LYS A 93 9.76 2.95 4.29
C LYS A 93 8.58 2.03 4.58
N LEU A 94 7.37 2.42 4.18
CA LEU A 94 6.13 1.68 4.39
C LEU A 94 5.84 0.70 3.24
N THR A 95 6.74 0.59 2.27
CA THR A 95 6.70 -0.50 1.29
C THR A 95 6.97 -1.81 1.98
N GLY A 96 6.08 -2.79 1.81
CA GLY A 96 6.24 -4.11 2.42
C GLY A 96 4.97 -4.94 2.47
N MET A 97 5.06 -6.05 3.19
CA MET A 97 3.97 -6.98 3.45
C MET A 97 3.14 -6.50 4.64
N TYR A 98 1.88 -6.19 4.41
CA TYR A 98 0.93 -5.90 5.46
C TYR A 98 0.18 -7.17 5.86
N LYS A 99 -0.06 -7.34 7.16
CA LYS A 99 -0.78 -8.48 7.73
C LYS A 99 -1.89 -7.99 8.64
N CYS A 100 -3.12 -8.44 8.42
CA CYS A 100 -4.19 -8.35 9.41
C CYS A 100 -4.35 -9.70 10.09
N GLU A 101 -4.43 -9.68 11.42
CA GLU A 101 -4.66 -10.84 12.26
C GLU A 101 -5.91 -10.59 13.11
N VAL A 102 -6.88 -11.49 13.01
CA VAL A 102 -8.19 -11.39 13.65
C VAL A 102 -8.37 -12.59 14.56
N SER A 103 -8.64 -12.35 15.83
CA SER A 103 -8.92 -13.41 16.79
C SER A 103 -10.34 -13.28 17.32
N ALA A 104 -11.11 -14.36 17.24
CA ALA A 104 -12.41 -14.47 17.90
C ALA A 104 -12.26 -14.64 19.41
N GLY A 105 -13.31 -14.31 20.15
CA GLY A 105 -13.43 -14.54 21.58
C GLY A 105 -13.87 -15.96 21.93
N SER A 106 -14.25 -16.13 23.18
CA SER A 106 -14.79 -17.38 23.72
C SER A 106 -16.00 -17.87 22.91
N PRO A 107 -16.17 -19.19 22.70
CA PRO A 107 -15.37 -20.31 23.22
C PRO A 107 -14.22 -20.76 22.31
N THR A 108 -14.13 -20.26 21.08
CA THR A 108 -13.25 -20.87 20.07
C THR A 108 -11.84 -20.32 20.10
N TYR A 109 -11.68 -19.02 20.38
CA TYR A 109 -10.40 -18.31 20.37
C TYR A 109 -9.58 -18.54 19.08
N HIS A 110 -10.25 -18.86 17.97
CA HIS A 110 -9.58 -19.08 16.69
C HIS A 110 -9.10 -17.77 16.10
N THR A 111 -7.97 -17.85 15.40
CA THR A 111 -7.31 -16.71 14.76
C THR A 111 -7.19 -16.96 13.26
N LEU A 112 -7.60 -15.98 12.45
CA LEU A 112 -7.34 -15.95 11.02
C LEU A 112 -6.36 -14.83 10.69
N ILE A 113 -5.59 -15.03 9.63
CA ILE A 113 -4.55 -14.10 9.18
C ILE A 113 -4.63 -13.96 7.67
N GLU A 114 -4.59 -12.73 7.19
CA GLU A 114 -4.45 -12.41 5.77
C GLU A 114 -3.33 -11.42 5.52
N ARG A 115 -2.76 -11.46 4.31
CA ARG A 115 -1.59 -10.66 3.93
C ARG A 115 -1.72 -10.08 2.53
N SER A 116 -1.16 -8.89 2.35
CA SER A 116 -1.11 -8.21 1.06
C SER A 116 0.04 -7.21 1.04
N SER A 117 0.66 -6.99 -0.11
CA SER A 117 1.79 -6.09 -0.27
C SER A 117 1.36 -4.70 -0.73
N MET A 118 2.08 -3.69 -0.27
CA MET A 118 1.97 -2.30 -0.73
C MET A 118 3.33 -1.80 -1.20
N GLU A 119 3.37 -1.14 -2.36
CA GLU A 119 4.53 -0.40 -2.85
C GLU A 119 4.27 1.11 -2.77
N VAL A 120 5.11 1.83 -2.02
CA VAL A 120 5.07 3.29 -1.96
C VAL A 120 6.07 3.86 -2.97
N VAL A 121 5.53 4.59 -3.95
CA VAL A 121 6.27 5.16 -5.07
C VAL A 121 6.40 6.68 -4.95
N ASP A 122 7.49 7.21 -5.48
CA ASP A 122 7.62 8.64 -5.70
C ASP A 122 7.43 8.90 -7.18
N ALA A 123 6.32 9.56 -7.52
CA ALA A 123 6.10 10.05 -8.87
C ALA A 123 6.75 11.43 -9.04
N PRO A 124 7.35 11.74 -10.21
CA PRO A 124 7.75 13.10 -10.54
C PRO A 124 6.53 14.04 -10.43
N LYS A 125 6.71 15.19 -9.79
CA LYS A 125 5.63 16.18 -9.63
C LYS A 125 5.18 16.78 -10.96
N THR A 126 6.08 16.80 -11.94
CA THR A 126 5.86 17.37 -13.27
C THR A 126 6.21 16.32 -14.33
N GLY A 127 5.61 16.47 -15.52
CA GLY A 127 6.01 15.68 -16.68
C GLY A 127 7.48 15.93 -17.05
N PRO A 128 8.04 15.07 -17.92
CA PRO A 128 9.39 15.27 -18.44
C PRO A 128 9.50 16.60 -19.18
N MET A 129 10.62 17.30 -18.98
CA MET A 129 10.99 18.46 -19.76
C MET A 129 11.78 18.01 -20.98
N ILE A 130 11.38 18.49 -22.16
CA ILE A 130 12.05 18.18 -23.43
C ILE A 130 12.82 19.42 -23.88
N GLU A 131 14.13 19.28 -24.07
CA GLU A 131 15.01 20.33 -24.56
C GLU A 131 15.60 19.94 -25.91
N ILE A 132 15.47 20.82 -26.90
CA ILE A 132 15.99 20.61 -28.26
C ILE A 132 17.28 21.42 -28.40
N ALA A 133 18.37 20.77 -28.82
CA ALA A 133 19.67 21.43 -28.92
C ALA A 133 19.73 22.53 -29.99
N LYS A 134 18.82 22.48 -30.98
CA LYS A 134 18.78 23.39 -32.13
C LYS A 134 17.34 23.56 -32.62
N GLU A 135 16.87 24.81 -32.70
CA GLU A 135 15.51 25.10 -33.17
C GLU A 135 15.28 24.73 -34.65
N TRP A 136 16.30 24.91 -35.48
CA TRP A 136 16.23 24.69 -36.93
C TRP A 136 17.21 23.60 -37.36
N ILE A 137 16.71 22.51 -37.92
CA ILE A 137 17.50 21.34 -38.26
C ILE A 137 17.41 21.13 -39.76
N SER A 138 18.56 20.97 -40.40
CA SER A 138 18.63 20.73 -41.83
C SER A 138 18.19 19.31 -42.16
N VAL A 139 17.62 19.11 -43.35
CA VAL A 139 17.26 17.76 -43.82
C VAL A 139 18.53 16.89 -43.86
N GLY A 140 18.49 15.75 -43.17
CA GLY A 140 19.62 14.82 -43.03
C GLY A 140 20.52 15.06 -41.82
N GLU A 141 20.32 16.15 -41.06
CA GLU A 141 21.02 16.41 -39.80
C GLU A 141 20.39 15.60 -38.64
N LEU A 142 21.21 15.17 -37.67
CA LEU A 142 20.76 14.41 -36.51
C LEU A 142 20.03 15.32 -35.51
N LEU A 143 18.74 15.08 -35.29
CA LEU A 143 17.97 15.70 -34.22
C LEU A 143 18.47 15.20 -32.85
N ARG A 144 19.01 16.12 -32.04
CA ARG A 144 19.41 15.86 -30.64
C ARG A 144 18.40 16.50 -29.70
N VAL A 145 17.79 15.67 -28.86
CA VAL A 145 16.81 16.09 -27.87
C VAL A 145 17.16 15.46 -26.53
N ASN A 146 17.06 16.24 -25.47
CA ASN A 146 17.21 15.77 -24.11
C ASN A 146 15.83 15.70 -23.44
N CYS A 147 15.61 14.66 -22.64
CA CYS A 147 14.42 14.51 -21.82
C CYS A 147 14.85 14.33 -20.37
N THR A 148 14.42 15.26 -19.53
CA THR A 148 14.75 15.28 -18.11
C THR A 148 13.47 15.06 -17.32
N THR A 149 13.40 14.00 -16.53
CA THR A 149 12.31 13.74 -15.58
C THR A 149 12.69 14.22 -14.18
N GLY A 150 11.70 14.62 -13.39
CA GLY A 150 11.90 14.82 -11.96
C GLY A 150 12.23 13.52 -11.22
N ASN A 151 12.60 13.65 -9.95
CA ASN A 151 12.93 12.50 -9.10
C ASN A 151 11.77 11.51 -9.03
N SER A 152 12.08 10.23 -9.22
CA SER A 152 11.11 9.14 -9.14
C SER A 152 11.70 7.91 -8.47
N LYS A 153 10.82 7.11 -7.87
CA LYS A 153 11.13 5.74 -7.47
C LYS A 153 9.87 4.88 -7.63
N PRO A 154 9.89 3.79 -8.41
CA PRO A 154 11.02 3.31 -9.22
C PRO A 154 11.43 4.30 -10.32
N ALA A 155 12.56 4.04 -11.00
CA ALA A 155 13.05 4.88 -12.07
C ALA A 155 11.97 5.02 -13.17
N SER A 156 11.73 6.25 -13.62
CA SER A 156 10.70 6.53 -14.63
C SER A 156 11.02 5.82 -15.95
N VAL A 157 10.00 5.19 -16.54
CA VAL A 157 10.09 4.61 -17.89
C VAL A 157 9.80 5.71 -18.91
N ILE A 158 10.82 6.08 -19.68
CA ILE A 158 10.71 7.15 -20.69
C ILE A 158 10.52 6.52 -22.07
N THR A 159 9.48 6.95 -22.79
CA THR A 159 9.22 6.52 -24.17
C THR A 159 9.14 7.74 -25.08
N TRP A 160 9.82 7.68 -26.23
CA TRP A 160 9.83 8.76 -27.21
C TRP A 160 8.97 8.43 -28.42
N LYS A 161 8.21 9.43 -28.87
CA LYS A 161 7.44 9.37 -30.11
C LYS A 161 7.68 10.64 -30.92
N LEU A 162 7.95 10.47 -32.22
CA LEU A 162 8.00 11.56 -33.18
C LEU A 162 6.78 11.42 -34.11
N ASN A 163 5.91 12.43 -34.14
CA ASN A 163 4.66 12.41 -34.91
C ASN A 163 3.80 11.15 -34.63
N GLY A 164 3.76 10.70 -33.38
CA GLY A 164 3.01 9.50 -32.97
C GLY A 164 3.73 8.17 -33.18
N HIS A 165 4.85 8.14 -33.90
CA HIS A 165 5.62 6.93 -34.16
C HIS A 165 6.77 6.76 -33.16
N LEU A 166 6.95 5.54 -32.63
CA LEU A 166 8.03 5.20 -31.71
C LEU A 166 9.39 5.34 -32.37
N VAL A 167 10.34 5.94 -31.66
CA VAL A 167 11.73 6.12 -32.12
C VAL A 167 12.64 5.13 -31.39
N SER A 168 13.38 4.29 -32.12
CA SER A 168 14.12 3.15 -31.56
C SER A 168 15.61 3.40 -31.27
N ARG A 169 16.19 4.49 -31.79
CA ARG A 169 17.60 4.84 -31.56
C ARG A 169 17.73 6.10 -30.72
N ILE A 170 17.90 5.92 -29.42
CA ILE A 170 17.99 7.01 -28.45
C ILE A 170 19.08 6.69 -27.45
N LEU A 171 20.02 7.62 -27.28
CA LEU A 171 20.92 7.66 -26.13
C LEU A 171 20.20 8.43 -25.03
N CYS A 172 19.38 7.73 -24.24
CA CYS A 172 18.74 8.32 -23.06
C CYS A 172 19.67 8.08 -21.88
N SER A 173 20.40 9.10 -21.43
CA SER A 173 21.12 9.04 -20.15
C SER A 173 20.13 9.31 -19.03
N MET A 174 19.69 8.26 -18.34
CA MET A 174 19.18 8.45 -16.98
C MET A 174 20.35 8.95 -16.14
N PHE A 175 20.21 10.11 -15.50
CA PHE A 175 21.10 10.46 -14.41
C PHE A 175 20.52 9.84 -13.13
N PRO A 176 21.01 8.68 -12.66
CA PRO A 176 20.76 8.29 -11.29
C PRO A 176 21.47 9.33 -10.42
N TYR A 177 20.71 10.13 -9.69
CA TYR A 177 21.30 10.85 -8.56
C TYR A 177 21.32 9.90 -7.36
N LEU A 178 22.53 9.79 -6.79
CA LEU A 178 22.94 9.07 -5.59
C LEU A 178 21.94 9.21 -4.42
#